data_AF-J7RJP0-F1
#
_entry.id   AF-J7RJP0-F1
#
_cell.length_a   1.000
_cell.length_b   1.000
_cell.length_c   1.000
_cell.angle_alpha   90.00
_cell.angle_beta   90.00
_cell.angle_gamma   90.00
#
_symmetry.space_group_name_H-M   'P 1'
#
loop_
_entity.id
_entity.type
_entity.pdbx_description
1 polymer ?
#
loop_
_entity_poly.entity_id
_entity_poly.type
_entity_poly.pdbx_seq_one_letter_code
_entity_poly.pdbx_strand_id
1 'polypeptide(L)'
;MLFKRLLSTSPKCIGFAFDIDGVLLRGKNPIARAGKALRLLTEAKVPFVLLTNGGGTLEAQRTKFISDALKVDISPLQIIQAHTPYKTMISRYSKILAVGSPAVRGVAEKYGFKDVVHTNDIVRYNKDIAPFSGLSQEQLIANSRDIPGLDKSKFDAVLVFNDPRDWAADLQVVTDLLISEGGLLNTLRREKSATPAVPIYFSCNDLLWANPYQLNRFGQGAFRLLIKTLYSQMNDGLPLNDHILGKPTKLTYDFAHHVLIDWQQKMVNSQVDSDQQILPEIGIEPTFTPFDKVFMVGDNPASDIIGAQNYGWNSCLVRTGVYRDGDHLANVEPTMIVDDVYEGVVSVLNKYS
;
A
#
# COMPACT_ATOMS: atom_id res chain seq x y z
N MET A 1 -49.32 -4.20 -12.98
CA MET A 1 -48.97 -5.38 -13.80
C MET A 1 -47.67 -5.09 -14.53
N LEU A 2 -46.53 -5.64 -14.07
CA LEU A 2 -45.33 -5.93 -14.88
C LEU A 2 -44.26 -6.60 -13.99
N PHE A 3 -44.62 -7.75 -13.41
CA PHE A 3 -43.63 -8.75 -13.03
C PHE A 3 -43.18 -9.45 -14.33
N LYS A 4 -42.11 -8.97 -14.96
CA LYS A 4 -41.40 -9.75 -15.97
C LYS A 4 -40.41 -10.65 -15.26
N ARG A 5 -40.71 -11.95 -15.34
CA ARG A 5 -39.87 -13.09 -14.96
C ARG A 5 -38.42 -12.89 -15.41
N LEU A 6 -37.50 -12.70 -14.45
CA LEU A 6 -36.08 -13.00 -14.63
C LEU A 6 -35.94 -14.53 -14.58
N LEU A 7 -35.83 -15.13 -15.77
CA LEU A 7 -35.47 -16.52 -15.92
C LEU A 7 -34.01 -16.70 -15.46
N SER A 8 -33.85 -17.48 -14.39
CA SER A 8 -32.65 -18.15 -13.90
C SER A 8 -31.38 -18.01 -14.75
N THR A 9 -30.47 -17.14 -14.29
CA THR A 9 -29.04 -17.41 -14.27
C THR A 9 -28.66 -17.51 -12.79
N SER A 10 -27.78 -18.44 -12.41
CA SER A 10 -27.17 -18.41 -11.08
C SER A 10 -26.69 -16.99 -10.75
N PRO A 11 -26.89 -16.49 -9.51
CA PRO A 11 -26.50 -15.12 -9.16
C PRO A 11 -25.00 -14.96 -9.42
N LYS A 12 -24.63 -13.97 -10.24
CA LYS A 12 -23.22 -13.71 -10.54
C LYS A 12 -22.54 -13.21 -9.28
N CYS A 13 -21.41 -13.82 -8.91
CA CYS A 13 -20.65 -13.40 -7.76
C CYS A 13 -19.72 -12.24 -8.17
N ILE A 14 -20.04 -11.04 -7.69
CA ILE A 14 -19.23 -9.84 -7.93
C ILE A 14 -18.45 -9.51 -6.67
N GLY A 15 -17.19 -9.13 -6.82
CA GLY A 15 -16.37 -8.55 -5.77
C GLY A 15 -15.96 -7.12 -6.07
N PHE A 16 -15.67 -6.34 -5.04
CA PHE A 16 -15.09 -5.00 -5.19
C PHE A 16 -13.75 -4.87 -4.46
N ALA A 17 -12.85 -4.09 -5.03
CA ALA A 17 -11.66 -3.57 -4.36
C ALA A 17 -11.70 -2.05 -4.44
N PHE A 18 -11.57 -1.36 -3.31
CA PHE A 18 -11.63 0.10 -3.25
C PHE A 18 -10.27 0.67 -2.90
N ASP A 19 -9.78 1.61 -3.70
CA ASP A 19 -8.82 2.58 -3.18
C ASP A 19 -9.48 3.47 -2.10
N ILE A 20 -8.67 4.19 -1.33
CA ILE A 20 -9.11 5.02 -0.22
C ILE A 20 -8.94 6.51 -0.53
N ASP A 21 -7.72 6.94 -0.87
CA ASP A 21 -7.36 8.36 -0.94
C ASP A 21 -7.71 8.92 -2.32
N GLY A 22 -8.78 9.72 -2.40
CA GLY A 22 -9.35 10.16 -3.67
C GLY A 22 -10.61 9.38 -4.08
N VAL A 23 -10.94 8.28 -3.39
CA VAL A 23 -12.14 7.46 -3.63
C VAL A 23 -13.12 7.48 -2.46
N LEU A 24 -12.67 7.06 -1.27
CA LEU A 24 -13.48 7.01 -0.06
C LEU A 24 -13.27 8.23 0.84
N LEU A 25 -12.02 8.71 0.91
CA LEU A 25 -11.58 9.81 1.76
C LEU A 25 -10.75 10.81 0.95
N ARG A 26 -10.74 12.06 1.38
CA ARG A 26 -9.71 13.05 1.02
C ARG A 26 -8.99 13.50 2.28
N GLY A 27 -7.82 12.93 2.53
CA GLY A 27 -7.13 13.05 3.81
C GLY A 27 -7.93 12.38 4.93
N LYS A 28 -8.54 13.18 5.81
CA LYS A 28 -9.38 12.67 6.92
C LYS A 28 -10.88 12.77 6.66
N ASN A 29 -11.28 13.44 5.58
CA ASN A 29 -12.68 13.77 5.33
C ASN A 29 -13.30 12.74 4.38
N PRO A 30 -14.47 12.17 4.71
CA PRO A 30 -15.24 11.35 3.78
C PRO A 30 -15.56 12.07 2.48
N ILE A 31 -15.36 11.39 1.35
CA ILE A 31 -15.92 11.81 0.07
C ILE A 31 -17.44 11.61 0.12
N ALA A 32 -18.17 12.52 -0.54
CA ALA A 32 -19.63 12.48 -0.56
C ALA A 32 -20.12 11.10 -1.02
N ARG A 33 -21.15 10.59 -0.34
CA ARG A 33 -21.77 9.28 -0.60
C ARG A 33 -20.87 8.04 -0.45
N ALA A 34 -19.59 8.15 -0.09
CA ALA A 34 -18.70 7.00 0.11
C ALA A 34 -19.24 5.98 1.13
N GLY A 35 -19.68 6.46 2.30
CA GLY A 35 -20.31 5.59 3.30
C GLY A 35 -21.64 4.97 2.81
N LYS A 36 -22.38 5.65 1.93
CA LYS A 36 -23.61 5.08 1.34
C LYS A 36 -23.27 3.94 0.37
N ALA A 37 -22.18 4.07 -0.38
CA ALA A 37 -21.72 3.05 -1.32
C ALA A 37 -21.35 1.75 -0.59
N LEU A 38 -20.56 1.86 0.49
CA LEU A 38 -20.16 0.68 1.27
C LEU A 38 -21.33 0.05 2.03
N ARG A 39 -22.26 0.84 2.60
CA ARG A 39 -23.49 0.29 3.22
C ARG A 39 -24.33 -0.50 2.23
N LEU A 40 -24.49 0.01 1.02
CA LEU A 40 -25.23 -0.68 -0.04
C LEU A 40 -24.63 -2.07 -0.32
N LEU A 41 -23.31 -2.18 -0.40
CA LEU A 41 -22.63 -3.47 -0.59
C LEU A 41 -22.82 -4.40 0.62
N THR A 42 -22.70 -3.88 1.84
CA THR A 42 -22.92 -4.66 3.06
C THR A 42 -24.35 -5.20 3.15
N GLU A 43 -25.35 -4.37 2.87
CA GLU A 43 -26.77 -4.75 2.87
C GLU A 43 -27.08 -5.77 1.77
N ALA A 44 -26.47 -5.62 0.59
CA ALA A 44 -26.59 -6.56 -0.52
C ALA A 44 -25.71 -7.81 -0.36
N LYS A 45 -24.92 -7.92 0.73
CA LYS A 45 -23.95 -8.99 0.99
C LYS A 45 -22.96 -9.20 -0.16
N VAL A 46 -22.54 -8.11 -0.80
CA VAL A 46 -21.53 -8.13 -1.85
C VAL A 46 -20.14 -7.94 -1.22
N PRO A 47 -19.21 -8.88 -1.41
CA PRO A 47 -17.89 -8.84 -0.79
C PRO A 47 -17.05 -7.70 -1.36
N PHE A 48 -16.34 -7.02 -0.45
CA PHE A 48 -15.37 -6.02 -0.84
C PHE A 48 -14.16 -5.98 0.09
N VAL A 49 -13.04 -5.51 -0.46
CA VAL A 49 -11.82 -5.17 0.26
C VAL A 49 -11.41 -3.72 -0.01
N LEU A 50 -10.63 -3.15 0.90
CA LEU A 50 -9.93 -1.89 0.71
C LEU A 50 -8.50 -2.21 0.28
N LEU A 51 -8.10 -1.76 -0.90
CA LEU A 51 -6.78 -1.96 -1.48
C LEU A 51 -6.10 -0.60 -1.68
N THR A 52 -5.22 -0.22 -0.77
CA THR A 52 -4.60 1.11 -0.74
C THR A 52 -3.08 1.04 -0.80
N ASN A 53 -2.49 1.97 -1.55
CA ASN A 53 -1.05 2.25 -1.52
C ASN A 53 -0.65 3.19 -0.37
N GLY A 54 -1.63 3.64 0.44
CA GLY A 54 -1.39 4.32 1.70
C GLY A 54 -0.94 3.38 2.82
N GLY A 55 -0.40 3.95 3.89
CA GLY A 55 0.21 3.20 4.98
C GLY A 55 0.62 4.04 6.18
N GLY A 56 1.18 3.39 7.20
CA GLY A 56 1.78 4.03 8.37
C GLY A 56 1.15 3.68 9.71
N THR A 57 0.06 2.91 9.71
CA THR A 57 -0.65 2.45 10.90
C THR A 57 -0.99 0.98 10.75
N LEU A 58 -1.39 0.33 11.84
CA LEU A 58 -1.91 -1.04 11.79
C LEU A 58 -3.23 -1.09 11.01
N GLU A 59 -3.52 -2.23 10.38
CA GLU A 59 -4.77 -2.44 9.64
C GLU A 59 -5.99 -2.16 10.51
N ALA A 60 -6.00 -2.68 11.74
CA ALA A 60 -7.10 -2.49 12.68
C ALA A 60 -7.31 -1.02 13.09
N GLN A 61 -6.23 -0.24 13.20
CA GLN A 61 -6.33 1.19 13.48
C GLN A 61 -6.88 1.94 12.27
N ARG A 62 -6.43 1.56 11.06
CA ARG A 62 -6.87 2.18 9.82
C ARG A 62 -8.34 1.88 9.52
N THR A 63 -8.77 0.63 9.63
CA THR A 63 -10.17 0.27 9.42
C THR A 63 -11.06 0.90 10.48
N LYS A 64 -10.67 0.90 11.76
CA LYS A 64 -11.43 1.61 12.80
C LYS A 64 -11.67 3.09 12.43
N PHE A 65 -10.61 3.79 12.02
CA PHE A 65 -10.73 5.19 11.61
C PHE A 65 -11.70 5.35 10.42
N ILE A 66 -11.58 4.51 9.39
CA ILE A 66 -12.45 4.56 8.21
C ILE A 66 -13.90 4.23 8.59
N SER A 67 -14.12 3.23 9.44
CA SER A 67 -15.44 2.86 9.94
C SER A 67 -16.11 4.02 10.68
N ASP A 68 -15.37 4.67 11.58
CA ASP A 68 -15.84 5.82 12.33
C ASP A 68 -16.15 7.03 11.41
N ALA A 69 -15.38 7.21 10.33
CA ALA A 69 -15.57 8.29 9.36
C ALA A 69 -16.75 8.04 8.41
N LEU A 70 -16.90 6.82 7.89
CA LEU A 70 -17.92 6.46 6.89
C LEU A 70 -19.24 5.97 7.50
N LYS A 71 -19.24 5.67 8.81
CA LYS A 71 -20.36 5.04 9.53
C LYS A 71 -20.76 3.70 8.92
N VAL A 72 -19.75 2.84 8.71
CA VAL A 72 -19.87 1.48 8.17
C VAL A 72 -18.87 0.60 8.91
N ASP A 73 -19.26 -0.58 9.35
CA ASP A 73 -18.33 -1.50 9.99
C ASP A 73 -17.43 -2.17 8.94
N ILE A 74 -16.13 -1.98 9.09
CA ILE A 74 -15.09 -2.54 8.20
C ILE A 74 -14.14 -3.36 9.05
N SER A 75 -14.05 -4.66 8.76
CA SER A 75 -13.15 -5.57 9.45
C SER A 75 -11.68 -5.27 9.11
N PRO A 76 -10.74 -5.38 10.07
CA PRO A 76 -9.30 -5.38 9.78
C PRO A 76 -8.88 -6.40 8.72
N LEU A 77 -9.67 -7.46 8.50
CA LEU A 77 -9.42 -8.47 7.47
C LEU A 77 -9.78 -8.00 6.06
N GLN A 78 -10.49 -6.87 5.92
CA GLN A 78 -10.87 -6.34 4.62
C GLN A 78 -9.86 -5.33 4.06
N ILE A 79 -8.79 -4.98 4.77
CA ILE A 79 -7.83 -3.97 4.29
C ILE A 79 -6.49 -4.59 3.91
N ILE A 80 -5.98 -4.15 2.77
CA ILE A 80 -4.62 -4.35 2.32
C ILE A 80 -4.00 -2.96 2.15
N GLN A 81 -3.11 -2.61 3.06
CA GLN A 81 -2.26 -1.43 2.96
C GLN A 81 -0.98 -1.77 2.21
N ALA A 82 -0.25 -0.75 1.75
CA ALA A 82 1.00 -0.90 1.00
C ALA A 82 1.97 -1.90 1.66
N HIS A 83 2.11 -1.80 2.99
CA HIS A 83 3.03 -2.61 3.79
C HIS A 83 2.44 -3.92 4.32
N THR A 84 1.13 -4.18 4.16
CA THR A 84 0.49 -5.40 4.69
C THR A 84 1.17 -6.69 4.20
N PRO A 85 1.61 -6.82 2.92
CA PRO A 85 2.33 -8.01 2.48
C PRO A 85 3.67 -8.26 3.20
N TYR A 86 4.29 -7.27 3.85
CA TYR A 86 5.51 -7.48 4.63
C TYR A 86 5.33 -8.45 5.80
N LYS A 87 4.10 -8.73 6.25
CA LYS A 87 3.81 -9.82 7.20
C LYS A 87 4.37 -11.18 6.76
N THR A 88 4.49 -11.40 5.45
CA THR A 88 5.03 -12.65 4.87
C THR A 88 6.56 -12.73 4.94
N MET A 89 7.24 -11.63 5.26
CA MET A 89 8.71 -11.53 5.23
C MET A 89 9.37 -11.64 6.62
N ILE A 90 8.57 -11.79 7.69
CA ILE A 90 9.05 -11.76 9.08
C ILE A 90 10.08 -12.86 9.41
N SER A 91 10.02 -14.00 8.71
CA SER A 91 10.96 -15.11 8.85
C SER A 91 12.20 -14.96 7.97
N ARG A 92 12.15 -14.08 6.96
CA ARG A 92 13.21 -13.91 5.97
C ARG A 92 14.30 -12.95 6.43
N TYR A 93 13.94 -11.94 7.22
CA TYR A 93 14.85 -10.88 7.64
C TYR A 93 14.80 -10.71 9.17
N SER A 94 15.97 -10.72 9.82
CA SER A 94 16.06 -10.58 11.27
C SER A 94 16.13 -9.11 11.68
N LYS A 95 17.14 -8.39 11.17
CA LYS A 95 17.33 -6.95 11.40
C LYS A 95 16.94 -6.15 10.17
N ILE A 96 15.90 -5.33 10.27
CA ILE A 96 15.43 -4.50 9.16
C ILE A 96 15.63 -3.01 9.45
N LEU A 97 15.91 -2.25 8.39
CA LEU A 97 15.66 -0.80 8.41
C LEU A 97 14.23 -0.57 7.95
N ALA A 98 13.35 -0.20 8.88
CA ALA A 98 11.98 0.21 8.60
C ALA A 98 11.94 1.72 8.29
N VAL A 99 11.69 2.05 7.03
CA VAL A 99 11.65 3.44 6.53
C VAL A 99 10.21 3.89 6.41
N GLY A 100 9.89 5.06 6.96
CA GLY A 100 8.55 5.64 6.91
C GLY A 100 8.34 6.71 7.97
N SER A 101 7.08 6.99 8.29
CA SER A 101 6.74 7.80 9.47
C SER A 101 7.10 7.05 10.76
N PRO A 102 7.38 7.72 11.90
CA PRO A 102 7.82 7.06 13.13
C PRO A 102 6.94 5.89 13.62
N ALA A 103 5.64 5.93 13.33
CA ALA A 103 4.69 4.88 13.65
C ALA A 103 4.98 3.52 12.98
N VAL A 104 5.71 3.48 11.86
CA VAL A 104 5.97 2.22 11.11
C VAL A 104 6.81 1.25 11.91
N ARG A 105 7.61 1.73 12.87
CA ARG A 105 8.31 0.84 13.81
C ARG A 105 7.32 -0.04 14.56
N GLY A 106 6.28 0.57 15.14
CA GLY A 106 5.26 -0.18 15.89
C GLY A 106 4.49 -1.14 14.99
N VAL A 107 4.28 -0.78 13.71
CA VAL A 107 3.69 -1.69 12.71
C VAL A 107 4.58 -2.90 12.47
N ALA A 108 5.87 -2.69 12.18
CA ALA A 108 6.83 -3.77 11.92
C ALA A 108 7.01 -4.70 13.15
N GLU A 109 7.13 -4.13 14.34
CA GLU A 109 7.21 -4.89 15.60
C GLU A 109 5.96 -5.74 15.81
N LYS A 110 4.76 -5.19 15.53
CA LYS A 110 3.49 -5.92 15.66
C LYS A 110 3.27 -6.97 14.58
N TYR A 111 3.87 -6.81 13.41
CA TYR A 111 3.90 -7.88 12.40
C TYR A 111 4.77 -9.06 12.84
N GLY A 112 5.78 -8.81 13.69
CA GLY A 112 6.66 -9.84 14.24
C GLY A 112 8.10 -9.79 13.73
N PHE A 113 8.54 -8.69 13.11
CA PHE A 113 9.97 -8.49 12.85
C PHE A 113 10.75 -8.41 14.17
N LYS A 114 11.88 -9.10 14.23
CA LYS A 114 12.64 -9.31 15.49
C LYS A 114 13.44 -8.09 15.92
N ASP A 115 14.20 -7.51 14.99
CA ASP A 115 15.06 -6.35 15.24
C ASP A 115 14.70 -5.25 14.23
N VAL A 116 13.98 -4.23 14.73
CA VAL A 116 13.42 -3.15 13.92
C VAL A 116 14.11 -1.84 14.26
N VAL A 117 14.90 -1.36 13.31
CA VAL A 117 15.56 -0.06 13.37
C VAL A 117 14.82 0.91 12.45
N HIS A 118 14.59 2.14 12.92
CA HIS A 118 14.02 3.22 12.10
C HIS A 118 15.14 4.17 11.65
N THR A 119 14.95 4.90 10.54
CA THR A 119 15.94 5.88 10.04
C THR A 119 16.37 6.88 11.12
N ASN A 120 15.42 7.42 11.87
CA ASN A 120 15.69 8.31 13.01
C ASN A 120 16.59 7.71 14.11
N ASP A 121 16.69 6.40 14.27
CA ASP A 121 17.62 5.80 15.24
C ASP A 121 19.08 5.97 14.80
N ILE A 122 19.32 5.87 13.49
CA ILE A 122 20.63 6.10 12.89
C ILE A 122 20.99 7.59 12.99
N VAL A 123 20.04 8.48 12.73
CA VAL A 123 20.23 9.94 12.95
C VAL A 123 20.50 10.26 14.41
N ARG A 124 19.85 9.56 15.36
CA ARG A 124 20.11 9.72 16.79
C ARG A 124 21.48 9.19 17.18
N TYR A 125 21.89 8.05 16.64
CA TYR A 125 23.19 7.42 16.89
C TYR A 125 24.33 8.38 16.53
N ASN A 126 24.26 9.01 15.37
CA ASN A 126 25.19 10.06 14.98
C ASN A 126 24.52 11.03 14.00
N LYS A 127 24.35 12.29 14.43
CA LYS A 127 23.71 13.33 13.62
C LYS A 127 24.49 13.68 12.35
N ASP A 128 25.80 13.49 12.37
CA ASP A 128 26.67 13.82 11.24
C ASP A 128 26.45 12.86 10.05
N ILE A 129 25.78 11.72 10.26
CA ILE A 129 25.34 10.83 9.17
C ILE A 129 24.33 11.56 8.27
N ALA A 130 23.46 12.38 8.87
CA ALA A 130 22.40 13.09 8.16
C ALA A 130 22.49 14.61 8.42
N PRO A 131 23.49 15.29 7.84
CA PRO A 131 23.77 16.70 8.16
C PRO A 131 22.65 17.67 7.75
N PHE A 132 21.75 17.22 6.87
CA PHE A 132 20.60 17.98 6.39
C PHE A 132 19.27 17.52 6.99
N SER A 133 19.30 16.73 8.08
CA SER A 133 18.09 16.35 8.80
C SER A 133 17.36 17.59 9.32
N GLY A 134 16.06 17.66 9.04
CA GLY A 134 15.17 18.71 9.53
C GLY A 134 14.64 18.47 10.96
N LEU A 135 15.03 17.38 11.62
CA LEU A 135 14.48 17.00 12.92
C LEU A 135 15.01 17.89 14.05
N SER A 136 14.11 18.45 14.84
CA SER A 136 14.48 19.08 16.11
C SER A 136 14.99 18.02 17.11
N GLN A 137 15.74 18.45 18.12
CA GLN A 137 16.20 17.55 19.18
C GLN A 137 15.02 16.84 19.88
N GLU A 138 13.92 17.56 20.11
CA GLU A 138 12.70 17.00 20.71
C GLU A 138 12.05 15.95 19.81
N GLN A 139 11.91 16.24 18.51
CA GLN A 139 11.38 15.30 17.53
C GLN A 139 12.26 14.05 17.43
N LEU A 140 13.59 14.24 17.40
CA LEU A 140 14.52 13.13 17.35
C LEU A 140 14.37 12.26 18.59
N ILE A 141 14.32 12.84 19.79
CA ILE A 141 14.11 12.08 21.04
C ILE A 141 12.77 11.33 21.03
N ALA A 142 11.69 11.96 20.57
CA ALA A 142 10.35 11.38 20.54
C ALA A 142 10.19 10.25 19.49
N ASN A 143 10.90 10.38 18.36
CA ASN A 143 10.69 9.54 17.18
C ASN A 143 11.80 8.51 16.93
N SER A 144 12.73 8.34 17.87
CA SER A 144 13.83 7.37 17.80
C SER A 144 14.02 6.65 19.13
N ARG A 145 14.84 5.61 19.12
CA ARG A 145 15.29 4.87 20.29
C ARG A 145 16.80 4.76 20.26
N ASP A 146 17.40 4.63 21.43
CA ASP A 146 18.79 4.18 21.51
C ASP A 146 18.83 2.67 21.23
N ILE A 147 19.66 2.25 20.28
CA ILE A 147 19.77 0.85 19.85
C ILE A 147 21.17 0.35 20.22
N PRO A 148 21.32 -0.41 21.32
CA PRO A 148 22.62 -0.91 21.74
C PRO A 148 23.28 -1.75 20.64
N GLY A 149 24.53 -1.43 20.31
CA GLY A 149 25.28 -2.15 19.29
C GLY A 149 24.69 -2.00 17.88
N LEU A 150 24.04 -0.88 17.58
CA LEU A 150 23.46 -0.58 16.26
C LEU A 150 24.42 -0.86 15.10
N ASP A 151 25.70 -0.55 15.28
CA ASP A 151 26.80 -0.72 14.33
C ASP A 151 27.54 -2.07 14.43
N LYS A 152 27.12 -2.96 15.33
CA LYS A 152 27.78 -4.26 15.57
C LYS A 152 27.13 -5.44 14.86
N SER A 153 25.90 -5.27 14.37
CA SER A 153 25.17 -6.28 13.60
C SER A 153 24.72 -5.72 12.26
N LYS A 154 24.82 -6.56 11.22
CA LYS A 154 24.38 -6.22 9.86
C LYS A 154 22.87 -6.08 9.78
N PHE A 155 22.42 -5.16 8.94
CA PHE A 155 21.04 -5.12 8.45
C PHE A 155 20.85 -6.20 7.39
N ASP A 156 19.66 -6.82 7.37
CA ASP A 156 19.30 -7.86 6.41
C ASP A 156 18.46 -7.33 5.25
N ALA A 157 17.71 -6.24 5.46
CA ALA A 157 16.88 -5.61 4.43
C ALA A 157 16.52 -4.16 4.78
N VAL A 158 16.22 -3.38 3.75
CA VAL A 158 15.51 -2.09 3.86
C VAL A 158 14.07 -2.28 3.43
N LEU A 159 13.12 -1.99 4.32
CA LEU A 159 11.69 -2.06 4.03
C LEU A 159 11.09 -0.67 4.14
N VAL A 160 10.66 -0.09 3.02
CA VAL A 160 9.95 1.19 2.99
C VAL A 160 8.47 0.90 3.17
N PHE A 161 7.90 1.31 4.31
CA PHE A 161 6.51 1.02 4.72
C PHE A 161 5.54 2.10 4.23
N ASN A 162 5.92 3.37 4.31
CA ASN A 162 5.17 4.52 3.78
C ASN A 162 6.16 5.67 3.53
N ASP A 163 5.67 6.82 3.07
CA ASP A 163 6.51 8.01 2.87
C ASP A 163 7.11 8.50 4.19
N PRO A 164 8.44 8.55 4.34
CA PRO A 164 9.05 9.17 5.49
C PRO A 164 8.97 10.70 5.37
N ARG A 165 9.35 11.42 6.42
CA ARG A 165 9.09 12.87 6.56
C ARG A 165 10.34 13.75 6.54
N ASP A 166 11.53 13.17 6.51
CA ASP A 166 12.80 13.91 6.54
C ASP A 166 13.70 13.42 5.40
N TRP A 167 13.24 13.63 4.15
CA TRP A 167 13.80 12.95 2.97
C TRP A 167 15.30 13.13 2.81
N ALA A 168 15.90 14.25 3.22
CA ALA A 168 17.35 14.39 3.15
C ALA A 168 18.07 13.33 4.02
N ALA A 169 17.60 13.14 5.26
CA ALA A 169 18.13 12.11 6.14
C ALA A 169 17.74 10.70 5.67
N ASP A 170 16.48 10.49 5.27
CA ASP A 170 15.99 9.19 4.85
C ASP A 170 16.71 8.70 3.57
N LEU A 171 16.93 9.58 2.59
CA LEU A 171 17.68 9.27 1.38
C LEU A 171 19.14 8.91 1.68
N GLN A 172 19.79 9.68 2.56
CA GLN A 172 21.17 9.44 2.97
C GLN A 172 21.32 8.08 3.67
N VAL A 173 20.55 7.85 4.74
CA VAL A 173 20.59 6.61 5.54
C VAL A 173 20.27 5.37 4.71
N VAL A 174 19.24 5.45 3.85
CA VAL A 174 18.91 4.33 2.96
C VAL A 174 20.06 4.08 1.98
N THR A 175 20.56 5.12 1.32
CA THR A 175 21.66 4.98 0.34
C THR A 175 22.89 4.37 0.99
N ASP A 176 23.29 4.82 2.19
CA ASP A 176 24.42 4.29 2.94
C ASP A 176 24.30 2.78 3.16
N LEU A 177 23.13 2.28 3.59
CA LEU A 177 22.93 0.84 3.74
C LEU A 177 22.98 0.10 2.40
N LEU A 178 22.43 0.65 1.33
CA LEU A 178 22.45 0.00 0.01
C LEU A 178 23.87 -0.13 -0.58
N ILE A 179 24.80 0.74 -0.18
CA ILE A 179 26.21 0.71 -0.61
C ILE A 179 27.18 0.30 0.50
N SER A 180 26.68 -0.22 1.62
CA SER A 180 27.49 -0.68 2.74
C SER A 180 28.27 -1.96 2.44
N GLU A 181 29.22 -2.33 3.31
CA GLU A 181 29.82 -3.66 3.34
C GLU A 181 28.85 -4.66 3.97
N GLY A 182 28.02 -5.31 3.14
CA GLY A 182 27.15 -6.41 3.56
C GLY A 182 26.09 -6.03 4.60
N GLY A 183 25.63 -4.78 4.61
CA GLY A 183 24.63 -4.27 5.54
C GLY A 183 25.17 -3.73 6.85
N LEU A 184 26.49 -3.61 7.03
CA LEU A 184 27.06 -3.07 8.27
C LEU A 184 27.06 -1.54 8.27
N LEU A 185 26.53 -0.92 9.33
CA LEU A 185 26.55 0.54 9.47
C LEU A 185 27.99 1.09 9.51
N ASN A 186 28.19 2.33 9.07
CA ASN A 186 29.50 3.01 9.02
C ASN A 186 30.53 2.35 8.08
N THR A 187 30.07 1.61 7.07
CA THR A 187 30.93 0.99 6.06
C THR A 187 30.50 1.39 4.65
N LEU A 188 31.41 1.25 3.69
CA LEU A 188 31.17 1.53 2.28
C LEU A 188 31.89 0.47 1.46
N ARG A 189 31.15 -0.31 0.67
CA ARG A 189 31.76 -1.32 -0.20
C ARG A 189 32.57 -0.66 -1.32
N ARG A 190 33.64 -1.32 -1.72
CA ARG A 190 34.49 -0.87 -2.85
C ARG A 190 33.85 -1.16 -4.21
N GLU A 191 33.17 -2.30 -4.33
CA GLU A 191 32.60 -2.77 -5.59
C GLU A 191 31.32 -2.01 -5.96
N LYS A 192 31.22 -1.59 -7.23
CA LYS A 192 29.99 -1.03 -7.80
C LYS A 192 29.14 -2.16 -8.35
N SER A 193 27.84 -2.10 -8.11
CA SER A 193 26.93 -3.17 -8.55
C SER A 193 25.50 -2.66 -8.69
N ALA A 194 24.75 -3.23 -9.64
CA ALA A 194 23.31 -3.06 -9.71
C ALA A 194 22.59 -3.70 -8.50
N THR A 195 23.18 -4.74 -7.92
CA THR A 195 22.67 -5.42 -6.73
C THR A 195 23.10 -4.66 -5.48
N PRO A 196 22.15 -4.18 -4.63
CA PRO A 196 22.48 -3.47 -3.40
C PRO A 196 23.09 -4.41 -2.36
N ALA A 197 23.80 -3.86 -1.38
CA ALA A 197 24.43 -4.61 -0.28
C ALA A 197 23.41 -5.36 0.59
N VAL A 198 22.19 -4.80 0.68
CA VAL A 198 21.01 -5.43 1.28
C VAL A 198 19.81 -5.22 0.35
N PRO A 199 18.88 -6.18 0.24
CA PRO A 199 17.68 -5.99 -0.56
C PRO A 199 16.83 -4.83 -0.03
N ILE A 200 16.22 -4.09 -0.96
CA ILE A 200 15.30 -2.99 -0.65
C ILE A 200 13.93 -3.24 -1.27
N TYR A 201 12.90 -2.98 -0.47
CA TYR A 201 11.51 -3.09 -0.86
C TYR A 201 10.80 -1.75 -0.72
N PHE A 202 10.12 -1.34 -1.77
CA PHE A 202 9.18 -0.22 -1.77
C PHE A 202 7.76 -0.76 -1.77
N SER A 203 6.93 -0.28 -0.85
CA SER A 203 5.55 -0.74 -0.69
C SER A 203 4.56 -0.06 -1.64
N CYS A 204 4.96 1.04 -2.27
CA CYS A 204 4.14 1.88 -3.13
C CYS A 204 4.99 2.46 -4.26
N ASN A 205 4.43 2.49 -5.48
CA ASN A 205 5.09 3.04 -6.66
C ASN A 205 4.37 4.28 -7.23
N ASP A 206 3.45 4.88 -6.48
CA ASP A 206 2.69 6.03 -6.94
C ASP A 206 3.58 7.27 -6.99
N LEU A 207 3.78 7.80 -8.20
CA LEU A 207 4.46 9.08 -8.37
C LEU A 207 3.64 10.22 -7.74
N LEU A 208 2.32 10.17 -7.96
CA LEU A 208 1.37 11.20 -7.55
C LEU A 208 0.22 10.60 -6.74
N TRP A 209 -0.26 11.34 -5.75
CA TRP A 209 -1.44 11.01 -4.96
C TRP A 209 -2.26 12.26 -4.61
N ALA A 210 -3.54 12.06 -4.26
CA ALA A 210 -4.47 13.12 -3.90
C ALA A 210 -4.59 13.30 -2.38
N ASN A 211 -4.23 14.48 -1.88
CA ASN A 211 -4.42 14.88 -0.48
C ASN A 211 -5.43 16.06 -0.40
N PRO A 212 -5.63 16.72 0.76
CA PRO A 212 -6.55 17.86 0.86
C PRO A 212 -6.21 19.07 -0.02
N TYR A 213 -4.98 19.18 -0.52
CA TYR A 213 -4.57 20.28 -1.40
C TYR A 213 -5.17 20.12 -2.80
N GLN A 214 -5.29 21.23 -3.54
CA GLN A 214 -5.94 21.24 -4.86
C GLN A 214 -5.09 20.62 -5.98
N LEU A 215 -3.78 20.45 -5.78
CA LEU A 215 -2.88 19.85 -6.77
C LEU A 215 -2.32 18.53 -6.25
N ASN A 216 -2.15 17.56 -7.15
CA ASN A 216 -1.56 16.25 -6.83
C ASN A 216 -0.17 16.42 -6.19
N ARG A 217 0.14 15.61 -5.17
CA ARG A 217 1.41 15.66 -4.42
C ARG A 217 2.27 14.46 -4.79
N PHE A 218 3.59 14.60 -4.64
CA PHE A 218 4.49 13.47 -4.77
C PHE A 218 4.23 12.42 -3.67
N GLY A 219 4.24 11.16 -4.06
CA GLY A 219 4.14 10.00 -3.16
C GLY A 219 5.42 9.16 -3.16
N GLN A 220 5.32 7.92 -2.68
CA GLN A 220 6.48 7.07 -2.46
C GLN A 220 7.21 6.71 -3.76
N GLY A 221 6.51 6.71 -4.91
CA GLY A 221 7.14 6.53 -6.22
C GLY A 221 8.16 7.62 -6.56
N ALA A 222 7.95 8.85 -6.09
CA ALA A 222 8.94 9.92 -6.23
C ALA A 222 10.15 9.68 -5.32
N PHE A 223 9.92 9.29 -4.06
CA PHE A 223 10.99 8.93 -3.13
C PHE A 223 11.85 7.77 -3.67
N ARG A 224 11.20 6.74 -4.21
CA ARG A 224 11.86 5.63 -4.90
C ARG A 224 12.71 6.10 -6.07
N LEU A 225 12.19 7.00 -6.92
CA LEU A 225 12.95 7.55 -8.05
C LEU A 225 14.22 8.27 -7.60
N LEU A 226 14.14 9.03 -6.50
CA LEU A 226 15.30 9.71 -5.91
C LEU A 226 16.35 8.71 -5.41
N ILE A 227 15.96 7.68 -4.67
CA ILE A 227 16.87 6.61 -4.21
C ILE A 227 17.55 5.94 -5.42
N LYS A 228 16.78 5.55 -6.44
CA LYS A 228 17.33 4.90 -7.63
C LYS A 228 18.33 5.79 -8.36
N THR A 229 18.05 7.09 -8.43
CA THR A 229 18.92 8.07 -9.08
C THR A 229 20.24 8.19 -8.31
N LEU A 230 20.17 8.41 -7.00
CA LEU A 230 21.38 8.52 -6.15
C LEU A 230 22.18 7.22 -6.15
N TYR A 231 21.52 6.07 -6.01
CA TYR A 231 22.17 4.77 -6.07
C TYR A 231 22.92 4.57 -7.39
N SER A 232 22.29 4.92 -8.51
CA SER A 232 22.91 4.80 -9.84
C SER A 232 24.13 5.70 -9.97
N GLN A 233 24.06 6.96 -9.51
CA GLN A 233 25.22 7.86 -9.50
C GLN A 233 26.37 7.33 -8.62
N MET A 234 26.06 6.63 -7.54
CA MET A 234 27.04 6.04 -6.63
C MET A 234 27.60 4.69 -7.13
N ASN A 235 27.02 4.10 -8.17
CA ASN A 235 27.39 2.80 -8.74
C ASN A 235 27.67 2.88 -10.25
N ASP A 236 28.37 3.92 -10.69
CA ASP A 236 28.85 4.10 -12.07
C ASP A 236 27.73 4.01 -13.14
N GLY A 237 26.55 4.53 -12.80
CA GLY A 237 25.38 4.52 -13.68
C GLY A 237 24.57 3.22 -13.66
N LEU A 238 25.00 2.19 -12.92
CA LEU A 238 24.24 0.92 -12.83
C LEU A 238 22.88 1.13 -12.15
N PRO A 239 21.79 0.52 -12.66
CA PRO A 239 20.47 0.68 -12.06
C PRO A 239 20.37 -0.08 -10.73
N LEU A 240 19.60 0.45 -9.78
CA LEU A 240 19.27 -0.27 -8.55
C LEU A 240 18.31 -1.43 -8.85
N ASN A 241 18.74 -2.65 -8.50
CA ASN A 241 17.87 -3.83 -8.44
C ASN A 241 17.05 -3.80 -7.15
N ASP A 242 15.87 -3.18 -7.21
CA ASP A 242 14.92 -3.07 -6.11
C ASP A 242 13.69 -3.98 -6.27
N HIS A 243 12.94 -4.14 -5.18
CA HIS A 243 11.66 -4.83 -5.17
C HIS A 243 10.52 -3.83 -4.96
N ILE A 244 9.42 -4.04 -5.67
CA ILE A 244 8.24 -3.17 -5.63
C ILE A 244 7.02 -4.00 -5.25
N LEU A 245 6.26 -3.50 -4.28
CA LEU A 245 4.91 -3.91 -3.93
C LEU A 245 3.99 -2.70 -4.08
N GLY A 246 2.72 -2.86 -3.70
CA GLY A 246 1.67 -1.89 -3.97
C GLY A 246 1.12 -2.02 -5.38
N LYS A 247 -0.01 -1.38 -5.64
CA LYS A 247 -0.55 -1.20 -6.99
C LYS A 247 0.46 -0.44 -7.85
N PRO A 248 0.61 -0.75 -9.15
CA PRO A 248 -0.16 -1.72 -9.95
C PRO A 248 0.44 -3.14 -9.99
N THR A 249 1.29 -3.55 -9.05
CA THR A 249 2.04 -4.82 -9.16
C THR A 249 1.14 -6.05 -9.07
N LYS A 250 1.40 -7.06 -9.91
CA LYS A 250 0.71 -8.37 -9.83
C LYS A 250 0.80 -8.96 -8.43
N LEU A 251 1.97 -8.86 -7.79
CA LEU A 251 2.21 -9.34 -6.42
C LEU A 251 1.16 -8.83 -5.41
N THR A 252 0.77 -7.57 -5.53
CA THR A 252 -0.21 -6.94 -4.63
C THR A 252 -1.64 -7.34 -4.97
N TYR A 253 -1.95 -7.50 -6.27
CA TYR A 253 -3.26 -7.97 -6.70
C TYR A 253 -3.48 -9.45 -6.39
N ASP A 254 -2.46 -10.31 -6.51
CA ASP A 254 -2.50 -11.70 -6.05
C ASP A 254 -2.85 -11.76 -4.56
N PHE A 255 -2.12 -10.99 -3.73
CA PHE A 255 -2.36 -10.90 -2.30
C PHE A 255 -3.78 -10.39 -1.99
N ALA A 256 -4.21 -9.31 -2.63
CA ALA A 256 -5.54 -8.74 -2.45
C ALA A 256 -6.65 -9.72 -2.87
N HIS A 257 -6.41 -10.52 -3.91
CA HIS A 257 -7.37 -11.51 -4.39
C HIS A 257 -7.54 -12.65 -3.39
N HIS A 258 -6.47 -13.17 -2.80
CA HIS A 258 -6.55 -14.13 -1.69
C HIS A 258 -7.34 -13.58 -0.51
N VAL A 259 -7.09 -12.33 -0.11
CA VAL A 259 -7.82 -11.67 0.99
C VAL A 259 -9.30 -11.51 0.64
N LEU A 260 -9.63 -11.11 -0.59
CA LEU A 260 -11.03 -10.98 -1.03
C LEU A 260 -11.75 -12.34 -1.08
N ILE A 261 -11.07 -13.40 -1.54
CA ILE A 261 -11.60 -14.77 -1.53
C ILE A 261 -11.89 -15.24 -0.10
N ASP A 262 -10.92 -15.10 0.80
CA ASP A 262 -11.08 -15.47 2.22
C ASP A 262 -12.21 -14.65 2.86
N TRP A 263 -12.29 -13.35 2.60
CA TRP A 263 -13.36 -12.51 3.11
C TRP A 263 -14.75 -12.98 2.63
N GLN A 264 -14.89 -13.33 1.36
CA GLN A 264 -16.14 -13.89 0.83
C GLN A 264 -16.49 -15.22 1.52
N GLN A 265 -15.52 -16.09 1.77
CA GLN A 265 -15.75 -17.33 2.51
C GLN A 265 -16.20 -17.06 3.94
N LYS A 266 -15.58 -16.08 4.64
CA LYS A 266 -16.00 -15.68 5.99
C LYS A 266 -17.41 -15.09 6.00
N MET A 267 -17.80 -14.31 4.98
CA MET A 267 -19.17 -13.81 4.85
C MET A 267 -20.19 -14.94 4.67
N VAL A 268 -19.89 -15.91 3.79
CA VAL A 268 -20.77 -17.07 3.53
C VAL A 268 -20.90 -17.96 4.77
N ASN A 269 -19.80 -18.18 5.49
CA ASN A 269 -19.77 -19.03 6.69
C ASN A 269 -20.20 -18.31 7.98
N SER A 270 -20.60 -17.04 7.91
CA SER A 270 -20.91 -16.20 9.09
C SER A 270 -19.75 -16.11 10.10
N GLN A 271 -18.52 -16.01 9.60
CA GLN A 271 -17.27 -15.92 10.36
C GLN A 271 -16.61 -14.53 10.25
N VAL A 272 -17.42 -13.50 10.04
CA VAL A 272 -16.95 -12.11 9.84
C VAL A 272 -16.25 -11.51 11.06
N ASP A 273 -16.51 -12.07 12.26
CA ASP A 273 -15.89 -11.68 13.53
C ASP A 273 -14.55 -12.40 13.81
N SER A 274 -14.09 -13.25 12.89
CA SER A 274 -12.78 -13.91 13.02
C SER A 274 -11.63 -12.90 12.98
N ASP A 275 -10.57 -13.19 13.72
CA ASP A 275 -9.28 -12.49 13.68
C ASP A 275 -8.23 -13.21 12.82
N GLN A 276 -8.56 -14.37 12.27
CA GLN A 276 -7.65 -15.17 11.48
C GLN A 276 -7.49 -14.59 10.07
N GLN A 277 -6.37 -13.89 9.87
CA GLN A 277 -5.98 -13.36 8.57
C GLN A 277 -5.26 -14.42 7.73
N ILE A 278 -5.64 -14.55 6.46
CA ILE A 278 -4.84 -15.28 5.47
C ILE A 278 -3.57 -14.49 5.13
N LEU A 279 -2.42 -15.17 5.11
CA LEU A 279 -1.12 -14.61 4.74
C LEU A 279 -0.55 -15.40 3.56
N PRO A 280 -1.05 -15.17 2.33
CA PRO A 280 -0.51 -15.85 1.16
C PRO A 280 0.94 -15.42 0.93
N GLU A 281 1.79 -16.35 0.52
CA GLU A 281 3.15 -16.00 0.10
C GLU A 281 3.12 -15.02 -1.08
N ILE A 282 4.02 -14.04 -1.06
CA ILE A 282 4.10 -13.04 -2.12
C ILE A 282 4.47 -13.71 -3.44
N GLY A 283 3.67 -13.46 -4.48
CA GLY A 283 3.87 -14.01 -5.82
C GLY A 283 3.13 -15.31 -6.09
N ILE A 284 2.35 -15.82 -5.13
CA ILE A 284 1.47 -16.96 -5.32
C ILE A 284 0.08 -16.48 -5.72
N GLU A 285 -0.31 -16.78 -6.95
CA GLU A 285 -1.65 -16.52 -7.47
C GLU A 285 -2.70 -17.43 -6.80
N PRO A 286 -3.94 -16.96 -6.56
CA PRO A 286 -5.02 -17.83 -6.12
C PRO A 286 -5.31 -18.93 -7.15
N THR A 287 -5.43 -20.18 -6.68
CA THR A 287 -5.73 -21.33 -7.52
C THR A 287 -7.20 -21.42 -7.95
N PHE A 288 -8.06 -20.61 -7.34
CA PHE A 288 -9.49 -20.55 -7.57
C PHE A 288 -10.01 -19.14 -7.26
N THR A 289 -11.07 -18.72 -7.95
CA THR A 289 -11.82 -17.51 -7.59
C THR A 289 -13.32 -17.79 -7.63
N PRO A 290 -14.09 -17.39 -6.60
CA PRO A 290 -15.54 -17.50 -6.62
C PRO A 290 -16.19 -16.38 -7.44
N PHE A 291 -15.42 -15.36 -7.88
CA PHE A 291 -15.95 -14.16 -8.51
C PHE A 291 -16.03 -14.31 -10.04
N ASP A 292 -17.19 -14.02 -10.61
CA ASP A 292 -17.34 -13.83 -12.06
C ASP A 292 -16.62 -12.56 -12.52
N LYS A 293 -16.70 -11.52 -11.69
CA LYS A 293 -16.07 -10.22 -11.93
C LYS A 293 -15.64 -9.59 -10.60
N VAL A 294 -14.43 -9.03 -10.60
CA VAL A 294 -13.99 -8.09 -9.57
C VAL A 294 -13.86 -6.70 -10.19
N PHE A 295 -14.30 -5.67 -9.47
CA PHE A 295 -14.19 -4.27 -9.86
C PHE A 295 -13.25 -3.52 -8.91
N MET A 296 -12.14 -3.02 -9.46
CA MET A 296 -11.30 -2.04 -8.78
C MET A 296 -11.91 -0.65 -8.94
N VAL A 297 -12.20 0.04 -7.84
CA VAL A 297 -12.67 1.43 -7.85
C VAL A 297 -11.53 2.32 -7.38
N GLY A 298 -11.05 3.17 -8.27
CA GLY A 298 -9.81 3.93 -8.10
C GLY A 298 -9.85 5.30 -8.75
N ASP A 299 -8.98 6.21 -8.31
CA ASP A 299 -8.86 7.57 -8.83
C ASP A 299 -7.59 7.77 -9.68
N ASN A 300 -6.63 6.83 -9.63
CA ASN A 300 -5.33 6.96 -10.27
C ASN A 300 -5.18 5.96 -11.44
N PRO A 301 -5.20 6.42 -12.70
CA PRO A 301 -5.01 5.56 -13.88
C PRO A 301 -3.71 4.76 -13.85
N ALA A 302 -2.63 5.36 -13.35
CA ALA A 302 -1.29 4.75 -13.31
C ALA A 302 -1.10 3.74 -12.16
N SER A 303 -2.10 3.57 -11.29
CA SER A 303 -2.03 2.68 -10.13
C SER A 303 -3.23 1.73 -10.12
N ASP A 304 -4.44 2.24 -9.91
CA ASP A 304 -5.63 1.42 -9.70
C ASP A 304 -6.10 0.77 -10.99
N ILE A 305 -6.23 1.57 -12.04
CA ILE A 305 -6.89 1.15 -13.27
C ILE A 305 -5.96 0.26 -14.09
N ILE A 306 -4.70 0.68 -14.28
CA ILE A 306 -3.71 -0.17 -14.97
C ILE A 306 -3.41 -1.45 -14.18
N GLY A 307 -3.40 -1.39 -12.84
CA GLY A 307 -3.24 -2.58 -12.00
C GLY A 307 -4.38 -3.57 -12.20
N ALA A 308 -5.61 -3.09 -12.18
CA ALA A 308 -6.79 -3.92 -12.43
C ALA A 308 -6.77 -4.50 -13.85
N GLN A 309 -6.49 -3.68 -14.86
CA GLN A 309 -6.41 -4.11 -16.25
C GLN A 309 -5.33 -5.19 -16.46
N ASN A 310 -4.12 -4.97 -15.96
CA ASN A 310 -3.03 -5.94 -16.07
C ASN A 310 -3.33 -7.26 -15.36
N TYR A 311 -4.10 -7.20 -14.27
CA TYR A 311 -4.52 -8.38 -13.51
C TYR A 311 -5.75 -9.09 -14.09
N GLY A 312 -6.46 -8.46 -15.03
CA GLY A 312 -7.71 -8.99 -15.60
C GLY A 312 -8.98 -8.67 -14.81
N TRP A 313 -8.90 -7.73 -13.85
CA TRP A 313 -10.07 -7.18 -13.17
C TRP A 313 -10.73 -6.07 -13.99
N ASN A 314 -12.02 -5.85 -13.73
CA ASN A 314 -12.75 -4.70 -14.25
C ASN A 314 -12.43 -3.47 -13.37
N SER A 315 -12.75 -2.27 -13.84
CA SER A 315 -12.36 -1.05 -13.14
C SER A 315 -13.33 0.12 -13.31
N CYS A 316 -13.52 0.88 -12.24
CA CYS A 316 -14.28 2.12 -12.21
C CYS A 316 -13.32 3.26 -11.86
N LEU A 317 -13.03 4.13 -12.83
CA LEU A 317 -12.24 5.34 -12.62
C LEU A 317 -13.13 6.47 -12.10
N VAL A 318 -12.83 7.01 -10.92
CA VAL A 318 -13.60 8.09 -10.31
C VAL A 318 -12.96 9.47 -10.54
N ARG A 319 -13.77 10.53 -10.52
CA ARG A 319 -13.33 11.93 -10.70
C ARG A 319 -13.00 12.67 -9.39
N THR A 320 -12.96 11.96 -8.27
CA THR A 320 -12.81 12.56 -6.94
C THR A 320 -11.37 12.70 -6.45
N GLY A 321 -10.39 12.31 -7.24
CA GLY A 321 -8.98 12.26 -6.84
C GLY A 321 -7.98 12.73 -7.92
N VAL A 322 -6.96 11.92 -8.19
CA VAL A 322 -5.82 12.20 -9.07
C VAL A 322 -6.29 12.53 -10.49
N TYR A 323 -7.18 11.70 -11.05
CA TYR A 323 -7.72 11.86 -12.39
C TYR A 323 -8.66 13.06 -12.53
N ARG A 324 -8.52 13.78 -13.64
CA ARG A 324 -9.44 14.81 -14.11
C ARG A 324 -9.82 14.55 -15.56
N ASP A 325 -11.04 14.95 -15.94
CA ASP A 325 -11.47 14.88 -17.33
C ASP A 325 -10.49 15.67 -18.22
N GLY A 326 -10.04 15.03 -19.30
CA GLY A 326 -9.01 15.57 -20.19
C GLY A 326 -7.59 15.07 -19.92
N ASP A 327 -7.33 14.41 -18.78
CA ASP A 327 -6.05 13.76 -18.53
C ASP A 327 -5.79 12.63 -19.53
N HIS A 328 -4.53 12.52 -19.97
CA HIS A 328 -4.12 11.46 -20.89
C HIS A 328 -4.07 10.11 -20.17
N LEU A 329 -4.92 9.18 -20.60
CA LEU A 329 -4.99 7.82 -20.03
C LEU A 329 -3.93 6.86 -20.59
N ALA A 330 -3.12 7.28 -21.56
CA ALA A 330 -2.15 6.40 -22.23
C ALA A 330 -2.82 5.09 -22.72
N ASN A 331 -2.38 3.94 -22.22
CA ASN A 331 -2.89 2.60 -22.55
C ASN A 331 -3.88 2.05 -21.50
N VAL A 332 -4.42 2.92 -20.64
CA VAL A 332 -5.35 2.57 -19.57
C VAL A 332 -6.79 2.67 -20.07
N GLU A 333 -7.53 1.58 -19.96
CA GLU A 333 -8.91 1.45 -20.41
C GLU A 333 -9.83 1.09 -19.22
N PRO A 334 -10.36 2.09 -18.50
CA PRO A 334 -11.32 1.81 -17.43
C PRO A 334 -12.60 1.19 -17.98
N THR A 335 -13.18 0.23 -17.26
CA THR A 335 -14.49 -0.35 -17.65
C THR A 335 -15.60 0.69 -17.62
N MET A 336 -15.49 1.67 -16.74
CA MET A 336 -16.31 2.87 -16.71
C MET A 336 -15.59 4.04 -16.03
N ILE A 337 -15.98 5.26 -16.39
CA ILE A 337 -15.57 6.49 -15.72
C ILE A 337 -16.81 7.12 -15.12
N VAL A 338 -16.80 7.38 -13.81
CA VAL A 338 -17.95 7.82 -13.01
C VAL A 338 -17.57 9.00 -12.12
N ASP A 339 -18.57 9.74 -11.64
CA ASP A 339 -18.30 10.95 -10.87
C ASP A 339 -17.75 10.64 -9.48
N ASP A 340 -18.31 9.63 -8.81
CA ASP A 340 -17.84 9.18 -7.51
C ASP A 340 -18.06 7.67 -7.26
N VAL A 341 -17.56 7.20 -6.12
CA VAL A 341 -17.64 5.81 -5.69
C VAL A 341 -19.07 5.27 -5.60
N TYR A 342 -20.06 6.10 -5.27
CA TYR A 342 -21.44 5.65 -5.16
C TYR A 342 -22.04 5.35 -6.52
N GLU A 343 -21.81 6.23 -7.49
CA GLU A 343 -22.24 6.00 -8.87
C GLU A 343 -21.55 4.76 -9.47
N GLY A 344 -20.26 4.57 -9.19
CA GLY A 344 -19.53 3.38 -9.60
C GLY A 344 -20.16 2.09 -9.08
N VAL A 345 -20.45 2.03 -7.78
CA VAL A 345 -21.11 0.86 -7.16
C VAL A 345 -22.49 0.61 -7.77
N VAL A 346 -23.35 1.65 -7.83
CA VAL A 346 -24.72 1.50 -8.36
C VAL A 346 -24.71 1.06 -9.82
N SER A 347 -23.83 1.62 -10.65
CA SER A 347 -23.71 1.27 -12.06
C SER A 347 -23.28 -0.18 -12.25
N VAL A 348 -22.34 -0.66 -11.43
CA VAL A 348 -21.90 -2.05 -11.48
C VAL A 348 -23.02 -3.00 -11.07
N LEU A 349 -23.71 -2.74 -9.96
CA LEU A 349 -24.81 -3.58 -9.51
C LEU A 349 -25.93 -3.62 -10.56
N ASN A 350 -26.34 -2.48 -11.11
CA ASN A 350 -27.41 -2.45 -12.13
C ASN A 350 -27.06 -3.18 -13.43
N LYS A 351 -25.78 -3.21 -13.82
CA LYS A 351 -25.34 -3.76 -15.11
C LYS A 351 -24.87 -5.22 -15.03
N TYR A 352 -24.32 -5.63 -13.89
CA TYR A 352 -23.61 -6.90 -13.79
C TYR A 352 -24.15 -7.84 -12.70
N SER A 353 -24.91 -7.35 -11.71
CA SER A 353 -25.44 -8.19 -10.61
C SER A 353 -26.77 -8.86 -10.91
#